data_AF-A0A7Y1TCM3-F1
#
_entry.id   AF-A0A7Y1TCM3-F1
#
_cell.length_a   1.000
_cell.length_b   1.000
_cell.length_c   1.000
_cell.angle_alpha   90.00
_cell.angle_beta   90.00
_cell.angle_gamma   90.00
#
_symmetry.space_group_name_H-M   'P 1'
#
loop_
_entity.id
_entity.type
_entity.pdbx_description
1 polymer ?
#
loop_
_entity_poly.entity_id
_entity_poly.type
_entity_poly.pdbx_seq_one_letter_code
_entity_poly.pdbx_strand_id
1 'polypeptide(L)' 'VISKAELTDRLYDQDFERDSNVIEVFIGRLRKKMDPDNTIKPIETLRGRGYRFALERNQSG' A
#
# COMPACT_ATOMS: atom_id res chain seq x y z
N VAL A 1 16.06 -20.88 -14.96
CA VAL A 1 15.75 -21.22 -13.55
C VAL A 1 16.48 -20.20 -12.69
N ILE A 2 15.73 -19.35 -11.98
CA ILE A 2 16.32 -18.35 -11.08
C ILE A 2 16.46 -18.99 -9.70
N SER A 3 17.69 -18.99 -9.17
CA SER A 3 18.03 -19.58 -7.89
C SER A 3 17.40 -18.78 -6.74
N LYS A 4 16.97 -19.48 -5.69
CA LYS A 4 16.31 -18.89 -4.52
C LYS A 4 17.14 -17.77 -3.85
N ALA A 5 18.47 -17.80 -3.96
CA ALA A 5 19.38 -16.79 -3.42
C ALA A 5 19.37 -15.46 -4.20
N GLU A 6 19.29 -15.51 -5.54
CA GLU A 6 19.26 -14.31 -6.41
C GLU A 6 17.95 -13.52 -6.27
N LEU A 7 16.85 -14.20 -5.94
CA LEU A 7 15.56 -13.55 -5.72
C LEU A 7 15.49 -12.84 -4.35
N THR A 8 16.27 -13.31 -3.37
CA THR A 8 16.31 -12.74 -2.02
C THR A 8 17.20 -11.51 -1.94
N ASP A 9 18.29 -11.48 -2.71
CA ASP A 9 19.27 -10.37 -2.71
C ASP A 9 18.70 -9.08 -3.32
N ARG A 10 17.82 -9.18 -4.32
CA ARG A 10 17.13 -8.00 -4.89
C ARG A 10 15.98 -7.47 -4.05
N LEU A 11 15.51 -8.21 -3.05
CA LEU A 11 14.25 -7.88 -2.37
C LEU A 11 14.46 -7.10 -1.07
N TYR A 12 15.67 -7.02 -0.48
CA TYR A 12 15.74 -6.76 0.97
C TYR A 12 16.59 -5.62 1.55
N ASP A 13 17.66 -5.06 0.98
CA ASP A 13 18.60 -4.36 1.89
C ASP A 13 18.63 -2.82 1.98
N GLN A 14 18.10 -2.00 1.05
CA GLN A 14 18.34 -0.53 1.20
C GLN A 14 17.21 0.47 0.91
N ASP A 15 16.12 0.10 0.25
CA ASP A 15 15.10 1.10 -0.14
C ASP A 15 13.80 1.05 0.67
N PHE A 16 13.54 -0.02 1.41
CA PHE A 16 12.23 -0.20 2.04
C PHE A 16 11.96 0.77 3.21
N GLU A 17 12.98 1.19 3.96
CA GLU A 17 12.82 2.14 5.06
C GLU A 17 12.76 3.61 4.58
N ARG A 18 13.47 3.98 3.51
CA ARG A 18 13.44 5.35 2.96
C ARG A 18 12.12 5.66 2.27
N ASP A 19 11.53 4.69 1.59
CA ASP A 19 10.24 4.84 0.92
C ASP A 19 9.04 4.71 1.85
N SER A 20 9.21 4.21 3.07
CA SER A 20 8.08 4.04 4.01
C SER A 20 7.36 5.36 4.31
N ASN A 21 8.12 6.45 4.53
CA ASN A 21 7.57 7.80 4.70
C ASN A 21 6.88 8.31 3.43
N VAL A 22 7.42 7.96 2.26
CA VAL A 22 6.87 8.36 0.96
C VAL A 22 5.53 7.65 0.76
N ILE A 23 5.46 6.34 1.03
CA ILE A 23 4.24 5.53 0.95
C ILE A 23 3.17 6.10 1.88
N GLU A 24 3.51 6.48 3.12
CA GLU A 24 2.55 7.11 4.03
C GLU A 24 1.99 8.43 3.49
N VAL A 25 2.84 9.29 2.92
CA VAL A 25 2.41 10.55 2.29
C VAL A 25 1.51 10.28 1.09
N PHE A 26 1.86 9.31 0.23
CA PHE A 26 1.05 8.94 -0.93
C PHE A 26 -0.30 8.37 -0.51
N ILE A 27 -0.35 7.46 0.46
CA ILE A 27 -1.60 6.91 1.00
C ILE A 27 -2.45 8.01 1.63
N GLY A 28 -1.85 8.96 2.36
CA GLY A 28 -2.54 10.12 2.92
C GLY A 28 -3.15 11.03 1.83
N ARG A 29 -2.40 11.32 0.76
CA ARG A 29 -2.89 12.09 -0.38
C ARG A 29 -3.99 11.36 -1.14
N LEU A 30 -3.85 10.05 -1.33
CA LEU A 30 -4.82 9.23 -2.03
C LEU A 30 -6.14 9.14 -1.26
N ARG A 31 -6.07 8.96 0.06
CA ARG A 31 -7.25 9.03 0.95
C ARG A 31 -7.98 10.36 0.80
N LYS A 32 -7.27 11.50 0.89
CA LYS A 32 -7.88 12.82 0.70
C LYS A 32 -8.46 13.02 -0.71
N LYS A 33 -7.84 12.46 -1.74
CA LYS A 33 -8.31 12.58 -3.12
C LYS A 33 -9.56 11.74 -3.38
N MET A 34 -9.66 10.58 -2.76
CA MET A 34 -10.80 9.66 -2.92
C MET A 34 -11.95 9.96 -1.96
N ASP A 35 -11.64 10.44 -0.76
CA ASP A 35 -12.56 10.68 0.33
C ASP A 35 -12.12 11.91 1.13
N PRO A 36 -12.30 13.12 0.55
CA PRO A 36 -11.90 14.36 1.20
C PRO A 36 -12.60 14.59 2.54
N ASP A 37 -13.83 14.08 2.68
CA ASP A 37 -14.64 14.19 3.89
C ASP A 37 -14.43 13.03 4.88
N ASN A 38 -13.54 12.08 4.54
CA ASN A 38 -13.19 10.91 5.35
C ASN A 38 -14.42 10.07 5.80
N THR A 39 -15.44 10.00 4.94
CA THR A 39 -16.73 9.34 5.18
C THR A 39 -16.73 7.87 4.79
N ILE A 40 -16.12 7.52 3.66
CA ILE A 40 -16.15 6.17 3.07
C ILE A 40 -14.89 5.35 3.40
N LYS A 41 -13.81 5.99 3.88
CA LYS A 41 -12.56 5.37 4.32
C LYS A 41 -12.06 4.27 3.38
N PRO A 42 -11.69 4.61 2.14
CA PRO A 42 -11.51 3.63 1.07
C PRO A 42 -10.27 2.75 1.24
N ILE A 43 -9.31 3.16 2.07
CA ILE A 43 -8.02 2.48 2.27
C ILE A 43 -7.80 2.26 3.76
N GLU A 44 -7.68 1.00 4.17
CA GLU A 44 -7.36 0.60 5.53
C GLU A 44 -5.88 0.25 5.68
N THR A 45 -5.29 0.65 6.82
CA THR A 45 -3.92 0.28 7.18
C THR A 45 -3.94 -1.02 7.99
N LEU A 46 -3.25 -2.05 7.50
CA LEU A 46 -3.03 -3.31 8.21
C LEU A 46 -1.63 -3.29 8.83
N ARG A 47 -1.56 -3.09 10.16
CA ARG A 47 -0.29 -3.03 10.89
C ARG A 47 0.54 -4.29 10.66
N GLY A 48 1.78 -4.13 10.18
CA GLY A 48 2.69 -5.22 9.86
C GLY A 48 2.35 -6.02 8.59
N ARG A 49 1.37 -5.57 7.79
CA ARG A 49 0.97 -6.22 6.52
C ARG A 49 0.83 -5.28 5.33
N GLY A 50 0.67 -3.96 5.55
CA GLY A 50 0.56 -2.96 4.49
C GLY A 50 -0.81 -2.28 4.44
N TYR A 51 -1.36 -2.06 3.25
CA TYR A 51 -2.63 -1.34 3.03
C TYR A 51 -3.59 -2.19 2.19
N ARG A 52 -4.90 -2.07 2.46
CA ARG A 52 -5.95 -2.72 1.65
C ARG A 52 -7.03 -1.72 1.24
N PHE A 53 -7.64 -1.94 0.07
CA PHE A 53 -8.87 -1.26 -0.28
C PHE A 53 -10.05 -1.90 0.46
N ALA A 54 -10.83 -1.08 1.15
CA ALA A 54 -12.02 -1.50 1.89
C ALA A 54 -13.33 -1.06 1.21
N LEU A 55 -13.23 -0.46 0.02
CA LEU A 55 -14.39 -0.19 -0.81
C LEU A 55 -14.98 -1.50 -1.31
N GLU A 56 -16.27 -1.70 -1.05
CA GLU A 56 -17.03 -2.71 -1.78
C GLU A 56 -16.97 -2.34 -3.27
N ARG A 57 -16.37 -3.21 -4.09
CA ARG A 57 -16.59 -3.16 -5.52
C ARG A 57 -18.08 -3.43 -5.71
N ASN A 58 -18.86 -2.40 -6.03
CA ASN A 58 -20.17 -2.58 -6.65
C ASN A 58 -19.95 -3.34 -7.96
N GLN A 59 -19.92 -4.68 -7.89
CA GLN A 59 -19.98 -5.55 -9.05
C GLN A 59 -21.44 -5.58 -9.50
N SER A 60 -21.85 -4.51 -10.18
CA SER A 60 -23.04 -4.53 -11.01
C SER A 60 -22.56 -4.81 -12.43
N GLY A 61 -22.77 -6.02 -12.92
CA GLY A 61 -22.46 -6.45 -14.29
C GLY A 61 -22.00 -7.89 -14.37
#